data_AF-A0A359M0B4-F1
#
_entry.id   AF-A0A359M0B4-F1
#
_cell.length_a   1.000
_cell.length_b   1.000
_cell.length_c   1.000
_cell.angle_alpha   90.00
_cell.angle_beta   90.00
_cell.angle_gamma   90.00
#
_symmetry.space_group_name_H-M   'P 1'
#
loop_
_entity.id
_entity.type
_entity.pdbx_description
1 polymer ?
#
loop_
_entity_poly.entity_id
_entity_poly.type
_entity_poly.pdbx_seq_one_letter_code
_entity_poly.pdbx_strand_id
1 'polypeptide(L)' 'MSKGKYYLTTPIYYVNAAPHIGHTYTTVVADTIKRFRRMQGYDPVVLTTGSDEHGQNVERAA' A
#
# COMPACT_ATOMS: atom_id res chain seq x y z
N MET A 1 17.27 3.38 -21.19
CA MET A 1 16.17 4.37 -21.13
C MET A 1 15.11 3.83 -20.16
N SER A 2 14.54 4.69 -19.31
CA SER A 2 13.46 4.28 -18.38
C SER A 2 12.23 3.79 -19.17
N LYS A 3 11.58 2.72 -18.72
CA LYS A 3 10.30 2.22 -19.27
C LYS A 3 9.11 3.13 -18.94
N GLY A 4 9.34 4.23 -18.24
CA GLY A 4 8.33 5.19 -17.81
C GLY A 4 8.03 5.11 -16.32
N LYS A 5 7.09 5.94 -15.88
CA LYS A 5 6.64 6.02 -14.49
C LYS A 5 5.74 4.84 -14.15
N TYR A 6 5.83 4.32 -12.92
CA TYR A 6 4.95 3.26 -12.43
C TYR A 6 4.36 3.65 -11.07
N TYR A 7 3.04 3.58 -10.96
CA TYR A 7 2.31 3.90 -9.73
C TYR A 7 1.56 2.66 -9.25
N LEU A 8 1.62 2.42 -7.95
CA LEU A 8 0.85 1.36 -7.30
C LEU A 8 0.38 1.83 -5.92
N THR A 9 -0.72 1.25 -5.47
CA THR A 9 -1.29 1.52 -4.15
C THR A 9 -1.56 0.23 -3.40
N THR A 10 -1.60 0.31 -2.08
CA THR A 10 -2.34 -0.64 -1.26
C THR A 10 -3.80 -0.17 -1.14
N PRO A 11 -4.73 -1.03 -0.68
CA PRO A 11 -5.95 -0.55 -0.05
C PRO A 11 -5.60 0.40 1.11
N ILE A 12 -6.52 1.29 1.44
CA ILE A 12 -6.45 2.08 2.67
C ILE A 12 -6.86 1.19 3.85
N TYR A 13 -6.06 1.18 4.91
CA TYR A 13 -6.29 0.31 6.07
C TYR A 13 -7.20 1.00 7.09
N TYR A 14 -8.23 0.30 7.58
CA TYR A 14 -9.05 0.81 8.69
C TYR A 14 -8.25 0.81 9.98
N VAL A 15 -8.33 1.91 10.73
CA VAL A 15 -7.58 2.10 11.99
C VAL A 15 -8.36 1.67 13.24
N ASN A 16 -9.45 0.93 13.06
CA ASN A 16 -10.31 0.47 14.16
C ASN A 16 -9.72 -0.68 15.00
N ALA A 17 -8.60 -1.27 14.58
CA ALA A 17 -7.92 -2.35 15.29
C ALA A 17 -6.42 -2.40 14.94
N ALA A 18 -5.66 -3.16 15.72
CA ALA A 18 -4.24 -3.39 15.44
C ALA A 18 -4.05 -4.14 14.10
N PRO A 19 -2.97 -3.86 13.35
CA PRO A 19 -2.66 -4.58 12.12
C PRO A 19 -2.55 -6.09 12.35
N HIS A 20 -3.07 -6.87 11.41
CA HIS A 20 -3.00 -8.33 11.39
C HIS A 20 -2.36 -8.84 10.10
N ILE A 21 -2.19 -10.16 9.97
CA ILE A 21 -1.47 -10.80 8.85
C ILE A 21 -1.95 -10.38 7.45
N GLY A 22 -3.22 -10.00 7.30
CA GLY A 22 -3.76 -9.48 6.03
C GLY A 22 -3.13 -8.14 5.62
N HIS A 23 -2.86 -7.27 6.58
CA HIS A 23 -2.14 -6.00 6.38
C HIS A 23 -0.70 -6.26 5.95
N THR A 24 -0.04 -7.20 6.63
CA THR A 24 1.34 -7.60 6.33
C THR A 24 1.45 -8.17 4.91
N TYR A 25 0.58 -9.12 4.56
CA TYR A 25 0.57 -9.74 3.24
C TYR A 25 0.44 -8.68 2.14
N THR A 26 -0.56 -7.81 2.26
CA THR A 26 -0.85 -6.79 1.25
C THR A 26 0.31 -5.81 1.09
N THR A 27 0.87 -5.34 2.20
CA THR A 27 2.01 -4.42 2.22
C THR A 27 3.26 -5.05 1.59
N VAL A 28 3.56 -6.30 1.94
CA VAL A 28 4.74 -7.02 1.42
C VAL A 28 4.63 -7.30 -0.08
N VAL A 29 3.44 -7.69 -0.55
CA VAL A 29 3.20 -7.89 -1.98
C VAL A 29 3.40 -6.59 -2.75
N ALA A 30 2.85 -5.47 -2.26
CA ALA A 30 3.01 -4.17 -2.90
C ALA A 30 4.49 -3.72 -2.94
N ASP A 31 5.23 -3.86 -1.83
CA ASP A 31 6.66 -3.53 -1.80
C ASP A 31 7.49 -4.43 -2.75
N THR A 32 7.15 -5.73 -2.83
CA THR A 32 7.78 -6.66 -3.76
C THR A 32 7.57 -6.24 -5.21
N ILE A 33 6.35 -5.85 -5.58
CA ILE A 33 6.03 -5.34 -6.91
C ILE A 33 6.82 -4.05 -7.19
N LYS A 34 6.86 -3.10 -6.25
CA LYS A 34 7.63 -1.86 -6.39
C LYS A 34 9.09 -2.14 -6.73
N ARG A 35 9.73 -3.03 -5.96
CA ARG A 35 11.14 -3.42 -6.16
C ARG A 35 11.34 -4.10 -7.51
N PHE A 36 10.46 -5.03 -7.85
CA PHE A 36 10.53 -5.76 -9.11
C PHE A 36 10.37 -4.84 -10.33
N ARG A 37 9.42 -3.90 -10.30
CA ARG A 37 9.24 -2.91 -11.38
C ARG A 37 10.46 -2.01 -11.54
N ARG A 38 11.06 -1.58 -10.44
CA ARG A 38 12.32 -0.82 -10.51
C ARG A 38 13.44 -1.64 -11.17
N MET A 39 13.59 -2.92 -10.83
CA MET A 39 14.54 -3.84 -11.49
C MET A 39 14.25 -4.03 -12.98
N GLN A 40 12.99 -3.94 -13.39
CA GLN A 40 12.58 -4.03 -14.80
C GLN A 40 12.83 -2.74 -15.61
N GLY A 41 13.36 -1.68 -14.98
CA GLY A 41 13.73 -0.42 -15.63
C GLY A 41 12.64 0.66 -15.63
N TYR A 42 11.60 0.54 -14.79
CA TYR A 42 10.66 1.63 -14.55
C TYR A 42 11.26 2.65 -13.58
N ASP A 43 11.08 3.93 -13.86
CA ASP A 43 11.61 5.02 -13.04
C ASP A 43 10.86 6.35 -13.31
N PRO A 44 10.25 7.01 -12.30
CA PRO A 44 10.12 6.56 -10.90
C PRO A 44 9.08 5.45 -10.70
N VAL A 45 9.27 4.66 -9.64
CA VAL A 45 8.26 3.70 -9.13
C VAL A 45 7.76 4.18 -7.76
N VAL A 46 6.50 4.60 -7.70
CA VAL A 46 5.87 5.19 -6.51
C VAL A 46 4.84 4.21 -5.94
N LEU A 47 5.01 3.85 -4.67
CA LEU A 47 4.05 3.10 -3.88
C LEU A 47 3.40 4.04 -2.87
N THR A 48 2.09 4.19 -2.93
CA THR A 48 1.31 4.99 -1.99
C THR A 48 0.40 4.10 -1.15
N THR A 49 0.35 4.35 0.15
CA THR A 49 -0.54 3.67 1.10
C THR A 49 -1.32 4.73 1.87
N GLY A 50 -2.36 4.33 2.59
CA GLY A 50 -3.09 5.22 3.47
C GLY A 50 -3.91 4.47 4.50
N SER A 51 -4.62 5.24 5.31
CA SER A 51 -5.56 4.76 6.31
C SER A 51 -6.94 5.32 6.02
N ASP A 52 -7.98 4.56 6.35
CA ASP A 52 -9.35 5.06 6.35
C ASP A 52 -9.82 5.29 7.79
N GLU A 53 -10.01 6.56 8.12
CA GLU A 53 -10.49 7.02 9.44
C GLU A 53 -11.99 7.33 9.41
N HIS A 54 -12.64 7.28 8.24
CA HIS A 54 -14.03 7.69 8.06
C HIS A 54 -14.94 6.45 8.05
N GLY A 55 -15.20 5.89 9.23
CA GLY A 55 -16.16 4.80 9.38
C GLY A 55 -16.80 4.75 10.77
N GLN A 56 -18.09 4.38 10.83
CA GLN A 56 -18.82 4.20 12.10
C GLN A 56 -18.11 3.21 13.05
N ASN A 57 -17.35 2.26 12.50
CA ASN A 57 -16.57 1.30 13.29
C ASN A 57 -15.28 1.90 13.85
N VAL A 58 -14.71 2.93 13.22
CA VAL A 58 -13.56 3.69 13.74
C VAL A 58 -14.06 4.60 14.87
N GLU A 59 -15.19 5.29 14.67
CA GLU A 59 -15.83 6.11 15.72
C GLU A 59 -16.16 5.29 16.98
N ARG A 60 -16.70 4.08 16.83
CA ARG A 60 -17.03 3.19 17.96
C ARG A 60 -15.82 2.59 18.68
N ALA A 61 -14.63 2.61 18.06
CA ALA A 61 -13.40 2.04 18.61
C ALA A 61 -12.51 3.11 19.29
N ALA A 62 -12.81 4.40 19.09
CA ALA A 62 -12.21 5.54 19.78
C ALA A 62 -12.81 5.73 21.18
#